data_AF-F6G6R8-F1
#
_entry.id   AF-F6G6R8-F1
#
_cell.length_a   1.000
_cell.length_b   1.000
_cell.length_c   1.000
_cell.angle_alpha   90.00
_cell.angle_beta   90.00
_cell.angle_gamma   90.00
#
_symmetry.space_group_name_H-M   'P 1'
#
loop_
_entity.id
_entity.type
_entity.pdbx_description
1 polymer ?
#
loop_
_entity_poly.entity_id
_entity_poly.type
_entity_poly.pdbx_seq_one_letter_code
_entity_poly.pdbx_strand_id
1 'polypeptide(L)'
;MTMQSLRTLPMIAAAALSTLAVTAYAAEPKCVSQALNGHTSELCVTAVPFQHDYYTLKVDHALIFTLPDNYVEDVALTHTVPKDAAIEFALSMQSTPTVKITGGCVPVSEEQTHGGATVGIETGRRCSFKWGQVEILNNLIVSF
;
A
#
# COMPACT_ATOMS: atom_id res chain seq x y z
N MET A 1 81.07 -18.96 1.55
CA MET A 1 80.45 -18.51 2.82
C MET A 1 79.81 -17.15 2.57
N THR A 2 78.53 -17.11 2.18
CA THR A 2 77.55 -15.98 2.24
C THR A 2 76.29 -16.40 1.46
N MET A 3 75.17 -16.58 2.18
CA MET A 3 73.92 -15.77 2.14
C MET A 3 73.10 -15.96 0.85
N GLN A 4 72.02 -16.76 0.89
CA GLN A 4 70.62 -16.33 1.09
C GLN A 4 70.15 -15.25 0.10
N SER A 5 69.15 -15.55 -0.74
CA SER A 5 67.98 -14.66 -0.87
C SER A 5 66.78 -15.30 -1.59
N LEU A 6 65.71 -15.38 -0.82
CA LEU A 6 64.26 -15.30 -1.10
C LEU A 6 63.61 -15.89 -2.36
N ARG A 7 62.66 -16.80 -2.05
CA ARG A 7 61.52 -17.20 -2.87
C ARG A 7 60.56 -16.03 -3.07
N THR A 8 60.14 -15.79 -4.32
CA THR A 8 58.97 -14.95 -4.65
C THR A 8 57.86 -15.85 -5.20
N LEU A 9 56.80 -16.03 -4.44
CA LEU A 9 55.52 -16.54 -4.96
C LEU A 9 54.76 -15.39 -5.63
N PRO A 10 54.17 -15.58 -6.82
CA PRO A 10 53.30 -14.57 -7.41
C PRO A 10 51.98 -14.54 -6.64
N MET A 11 51.68 -13.37 -6.09
CA MET A 11 50.42 -13.05 -5.42
C MET A 11 49.35 -12.89 -6.52
N ILE A 12 48.37 -13.78 -6.57
CA ILE A 12 47.17 -13.63 -7.39
C ILE A 12 46.36 -12.48 -6.78
N ALA A 13 46.33 -11.34 -7.45
CA ALA A 13 45.48 -10.21 -7.07
C ALA A 13 44.03 -10.53 -7.46
N ALA A 14 43.27 -11.11 -6.54
CA ALA A 14 41.82 -11.19 -6.64
C ALA A 14 41.23 -9.80 -6.31
N ALA A 15 40.87 -9.03 -7.34
CA ALA A 15 40.13 -7.79 -7.17
C ALA A 15 38.71 -8.13 -6.67
N ALA A 16 38.47 -7.90 -5.37
CA ALA A 16 37.16 -8.03 -4.76
C ALA A 16 36.26 -6.86 -5.20
N LEU A 17 35.44 -7.10 -6.23
CA LEU A 17 34.35 -6.20 -6.62
C LEU A 17 33.26 -6.28 -5.53
N SER A 18 33.39 -5.44 -4.49
CA SER A 18 32.38 -5.34 -3.44
C SER A 18 31.23 -4.48 -3.96
N THR A 19 30.21 -5.12 -4.50
CA THR A 19 28.93 -4.48 -4.81
C THR A 19 28.30 -4.02 -3.50
N LEU A 20 28.31 -2.70 -3.25
CA LEU A 20 27.45 -2.06 -2.27
C LEU A 20 26.00 -2.22 -2.76
N ALA A 21 25.37 -3.33 -2.40
CA ALA A 21 23.93 -3.46 -2.52
C ALA A 21 23.31 -2.52 -1.49
N VAL A 22 22.95 -1.31 -1.93
CA VAL A 22 22.08 -0.44 -1.15
C VAL A 22 20.72 -1.15 -1.10
N THR A 23 20.43 -1.79 0.02
CA THR A 23 19.08 -2.27 0.31
C THR A 23 18.20 -1.05 0.46
N ALA A 24 17.48 -0.67 -0.59
CA ALA A 24 16.36 0.24 -0.46
C ALA A 24 15.33 -0.47 0.44
N TYR A 25 15.24 -0.07 1.70
CA TYR A 25 14.17 -0.52 2.57
C TYR A 25 12.89 0.16 2.10
N ALA A 26 12.09 -0.57 1.32
CA ALA A 26 10.70 -0.19 1.12
C ALA A 26 10.04 -0.18 2.51
N ALA A 27 9.40 0.94 2.87
CA ALA A 27 8.66 1.03 4.12
C ALA A 27 7.64 -0.11 4.18
N GLU A 28 7.60 -0.86 5.28
CA GLU A 28 6.67 -1.96 5.44
C GLU A 28 5.24 -1.39 5.49
N PRO A 29 4.32 -1.81 4.61
CA PRO A 29 2.95 -1.31 4.62
C PRO A 29 2.22 -1.72 5.90
N LYS A 30 1.50 -0.79 6.52
CA LYS A 30 0.59 -1.07 7.64
C LYS A 30 -0.77 -1.50 7.09
N CYS A 31 -1.09 -2.79 7.23
CA CYS A 31 -2.31 -3.39 6.69
C CYS A 31 -3.34 -3.70 7.78
N VAL A 32 -4.61 -3.43 7.49
CA VAL A 32 -5.75 -3.82 8.32
C VAL A 32 -6.76 -4.54 7.42
N SER A 33 -7.27 -5.68 7.89
CA SER A 33 -8.26 -6.47 7.17
C SER A 33 -9.64 -6.42 7.83
N GLN A 34 -10.69 -6.54 7.02
CA GLN A 34 -12.07 -6.61 7.46
C GLN A 34 -12.82 -7.66 6.63
N ALA A 35 -13.50 -8.58 7.30
CA ALA A 35 -14.47 -9.47 6.66
C ALA A 35 -15.87 -8.84 6.73
N LEU A 36 -16.52 -8.63 5.58
CA LEU A 36 -17.83 -7.99 5.48
C LEU A 36 -18.60 -8.55 4.29
N ASN A 37 -19.89 -8.85 4.47
CA ASN A 37 -20.77 -9.37 3.41
C ASN A 37 -20.23 -10.60 2.65
N GLY A 38 -19.44 -11.45 3.32
CA GLY A 38 -18.84 -12.64 2.71
C GLY A 38 -17.53 -12.40 1.94
N HIS A 39 -17.03 -11.17 1.94
CA HIS A 39 -15.77 -10.78 1.31
C HIS A 39 -14.72 -10.39 2.36
N THR A 40 -13.45 -10.57 2.02
CA THR A 40 -12.34 -10.09 2.87
C THR A 40 -11.63 -8.95 2.16
N SER A 41 -11.67 -7.77 2.78
CA SER A 41 -10.95 -6.60 2.31
C SER A 41 -9.69 -6.38 3.14
N GLU A 42 -8.62 -5.91 2.51
CA GLU A 42 -7.39 -5.47 3.14
C GLU A 42 -7.09 -4.06 2.67
N LEU A 43 -6.91 -3.14 3.62
CA LEU A 43 -6.44 -1.78 3.36
C LEU A 43 -5.04 -1.64 3.95
N CYS A 44 -4.08 -1.33 3.10
CA CYS A 44 -2.70 -1.08 3.50
C CYS A 44 -2.31 0.38 3.25
N VAL A 45 -1.57 0.97 4.18
CA VAL A 45 -0.92 2.28 3.98
C VAL A 45 0.58 2.11 3.98
N THR A 46 1.21 2.63 2.93
CA THR A 46 2.67 2.75 2.84
C THR A 46 3.04 4.20 3.05
N ALA A 47 3.65 4.50 4.20
CA ALA A 47 4.11 5.83 4.55
C ALA A 47 5.62 5.94 4.36
N VAL A 48 6.08 6.99 3.67
CA VAL A 48 7.50 7.25 3.45
C VAL A 48 7.79 8.70 3.82
N PRO A 49 8.81 8.98 4.67
CA PRO A 49 9.13 10.34 5.07
C PRO A 49 9.31 11.28 3.86
N PHE A 50 8.67 12.44 3.93
CA PHE A 50 8.68 13.48 2.89
C PHE A 50 8.08 13.07 1.53
N GLN A 51 7.22 12.04 1.52
CA GLN A 51 6.46 11.62 0.35
C GLN A 51 4.97 11.46 0.72
N HIS A 52 4.12 11.32 -0.29
CA HIS A 52 2.72 10.99 -0.08
C HIS A 52 2.58 9.57 0.47
N ASP A 53 1.61 9.39 1.37
CA ASP A 53 1.19 8.07 1.78
C ASP A 53 0.39 7.41 0.66
N TYR A 54 0.60 6.11 0.45
CA TYR A 54 -0.13 5.35 -0.56
C TYR A 54 -1.06 4.33 0.08
N TYR A 55 -2.34 4.40 -0.28
CA TYR A 55 -3.42 3.53 0.16
C TYR A 55 -3.66 2.45 -0.89
N THR A 56 -3.51 1.20 -0.48
CA THR A 56 -3.76 0.03 -1.32
C THR A 56 -4.98 -0.71 -0.80
N LEU A 57 -6.00 -0.85 -1.65
CA LEU A 57 -7.17 -1.67 -1.37
C LEU A 57 -7.06 -3.00 -2.11
N LYS A 58 -7.21 -4.10 -1.36
CA LYS A 58 -7.44 -5.43 -1.91
C LYS A 58 -8.78 -5.97 -1.44
N VAL A 59 -9.45 -6.74 -2.29
CA VAL A 59 -10.68 -7.47 -1.96
C VAL A 59 -10.52 -8.89 -2.46
N ASP A 60 -10.76 -9.87 -1.59
CA ASP A 60 -10.57 -11.30 -1.85
C ASP A 60 -9.21 -11.61 -2.50
N HIS A 61 -8.15 -11.02 -1.93
CA HIS A 61 -6.75 -11.07 -2.38
C HIS A 61 -6.43 -10.40 -3.71
N ALA A 62 -7.42 -9.82 -4.41
CA ALA A 62 -7.17 -9.09 -5.64
C ALA A 62 -6.87 -7.61 -5.38
N LEU A 63 -5.84 -7.09 -6.03
CA LEU A 63 -5.51 -5.66 -6.00
C LEU A 63 -6.55 -4.87 -6.78
N ILE A 64 -7.18 -3.89 -6.11
CA ILE A 64 -8.21 -3.05 -6.71
C ILE A 64 -7.62 -1.70 -7.13
N PHE A 65 -6.92 -1.03 -6.21
CA PHE A 65 -6.21 0.20 -6.50
C PHE A 65 -5.04 0.42 -5.54
N THR A 66 -4.13 1.30 -5.96
CA THR A 66 -3.17 2.00 -5.10
C THR A 66 -3.28 3.50 -5.42
N LEU A 67 -3.68 4.31 -4.44
CA LEU A 67 -3.91 5.75 -4.61
C LEU A 67 -3.13 6.54 -3.54
N PRO A 68 -2.60 7.73 -3.85
CA PRO A 68 -2.03 8.59 -2.83
C PRO A 68 -3.14 9.15 -1.92
N ASP A 69 -2.77 9.51 -0.69
CA ASP A 69 -3.58 10.15 0.34
C ASP A 69 -4.55 11.23 -0.18
N ASN A 70 -4.11 12.11 -1.08
CA ASN A 70 -4.95 13.19 -1.61
C ASN A 70 -6.08 12.72 -2.54
N TYR A 71 -5.98 11.53 -3.12
CA TYR A 71 -6.98 11.00 -4.06
C TYR A 71 -7.80 9.85 -3.49
N VAL A 72 -7.55 9.42 -2.26
CA VAL A 72 -8.32 8.37 -1.59
C VAL A 72 -9.55 8.91 -0.83
N GLU A 73 -9.73 10.24 -0.77
CA GLU A 73 -10.77 10.90 0.04
C GLU A 73 -12.19 10.71 -0.51
N ASP A 74 -12.34 10.74 -1.84
CA ASP A 74 -13.59 10.47 -2.56
C ASP A 74 -13.28 9.77 -3.88
N VAL A 75 -13.51 8.46 -3.91
CA VAL A 75 -13.16 7.55 -5.01
C VAL A 75 -14.44 7.10 -5.69
N ALA A 76 -14.45 7.20 -7.02
CA ALA A 76 -15.49 6.64 -7.88
C ALA A 76 -14.88 5.97 -9.11
N LEU A 77 -14.65 4.66 -9.05
CA LEU A 77 -14.17 3.86 -10.18
C LEU A 77 -15.34 3.21 -10.90
N THR A 78 -15.41 3.32 -12.22
CA THR A 78 -16.48 2.73 -13.03
C THR A 78 -15.91 1.63 -13.92
N HIS A 79 -16.50 0.44 -13.85
CA HIS A 79 -16.16 -0.70 -14.69
C HIS A 79 -17.35 -1.09 -15.56
N THR A 80 -17.11 -1.30 -16.85
CA THR A 80 -18.11 -1.83 -17.78
C THR A 80 -17.86 -3.31 -17.94
N VAL A 81 -18.82 -4.13 -17.52
CA VAL A 81 -18.72 -5.58 -17.58
C VAL A 81 -18.78 -6.01 -19.05
N PRO A 82 -17.73 -6.65 -19.58
CA PRO A 82 -17.71 -7.19 -20.94
C PRO A 82 -18.84 -8.20 -21.14
N LYS A 83 -19.35 -8.30 -22.38
CA LYS A 83 -20.42 -9.26 -22.74
C LYS A 83 -19.89 -10.64 -23.11
N ASP A 84 -18.58 -10.77 -23.24
CA ASP A 84 -17.87 -11.98 -23.66
C ASP A 84 -17.34 -12.76 -22.44
N ALA A 85 -16.61 -13.85 -22.71
CA ALA A 85 -16.06 -14.73 -21.68
C ALA A 85 -14.80 -14.17 -21.01
N ALA A 86 -14.76 -12.86 -20.73
CA ALA A 86 -13.68 -12.21 -20.01
C ALA A 86 -13.60 -12.74 -18.57
N ILE A 87 -12.38 -12.78 -18.02
CA ILE A 87 -12.16 -13.06 -16.60
C ILE A 87 -12.53 -11.79 -15.83
N GLU A 88 -13.58 -11.89 -15.01
CA GLU A 88 -14.13 -10.77 -14.27
C GLU A 88 -14.06 -11.01 -12.76
N PHE A 89 -14.02 -9.92 -11.99
CA PHE A 89 -14.21 -10.00 -10.55
C PHE A 89 -15.62 -10.52 -10.25
N ALA A 90 -15.75 -11.48 -9.34
CA ALA A 90 -17.06 -12.01 -8.96
C ALA A 90 -18.01 -10.90 -8.47
N LEU A 91 -17.47 -9.90 -7.75
CA LEU A 91 -18.20 -8.70 -7.31
C LEU A 91 -18.68 -7.79 -8.45
N SER A 92 -18.11 -7.87 -9.65
CA SER A 92 -18.59 -7.13 -10.81
C SER A 92 -19.87 -7.71 -11.41
N MET A 93 -20.17 -8.98 -11.13
CA MET A 93 -21.28 -9.72 -11.74
C MET A 93 -22.61 -9.48 -11.02
N GLN A 94 -23.10 -8.22 -11.02
CA GLN A 94 -24.33 -7.79 -10.33
C GLN A 94 -25.53 -7.58 -11.28
N SER A 95 -25.55 -8.26 -12.43
CA SER A 95 -26.61 -8.16 -13.44
C SER A 95 -26.80 -6.76 -14.08
N THR A 96 -25.80 -5.89 -13.98
CA THR A 96 -25.75 -4.59 -14.64
C THR A 96 -24.58 -4.52 -15.62
N PRO A 97 -24.71 -3.78 -16.74
CA PRO A 97 -23.61 -3.63 -17.71
C PRO A 97 -22.45 -2.79 -17.16
N THR A 98 -22.69 -2.07 -16.06
CA THR A 98 -21.71 -1.22 -15.41
C THR A 98 -21.81 -1.41 -13.91
N VAL A 99 -20.67 -1.49 -13.24
CA VAL A 99 -20.54 -1.55 -11.78
C VAL A 99 -19.58 -0.44 -11.34
N LYS A 100 -19.78 0.09 -10.13
CA LYS A 100 -18.92 1.12 -9.56
C LYS A 100 -18.31 0.69 -8.24
N ILE A 101 -17.07 1.08 -8.02
CA ILE A 101 -16.49 1.10 -6.68
C ILE A 101 -16.53 2.54 -6.20
N THR A 102 -17.26 2.79 -5.12
CA THR A 102 -17.43 4.14 -4.55
C THR A 102 -17.12 4.16 -3.07
N GLY A 103 -16.51 5.23 -2.58
CA GLY A 103 -16.17 5.35 -1.18
C GLY A 103 -15.05 6.34 -0.96
N GLY A 104 -14.38 6.22 0.17
CA GLY A 104 -13.23 7.06 0.45
C GLY A 104 -12.75 6.92 1.88
N CYS A 105 -11.69 7.66 2.19
CA CYS A 105 -11.03 7.69 3.48
C CYS A 105 -11.03 9.11 4.03
N VAL A 106 -11.61 9.30 5.21
CA VAL A 106 -11.64 10.60 5.90
C VAL A 106 -10.64 10.63 7.05
N PRO A 107 -10.01 11.78 7.34
CA PRO A 107 -9.12 11.95 8.49
C PRO A 107 -9.79 11.58 9.82
N VAL A 108 -9.02 10.94 10.69
CA VAL A 108 -9.29 10.79 12.11
C VAL A 108 -8.27 11.68 12.82
N SER A 109 -8.75 12.69 13.56
CA SER A 109 -7.88 13.66 14.22
C SER A 109 -8.05 13.64 15.73
N GLU A 110 -6.95 13.90 16.44
CA GLU A 110 -6.91 14.13 17.87
C GLU A 110 -6.47 15.57 18.16
N GLU A 111 -7.11 16.21 19.15
CA GLU A 111 -6.72 17.53 19.59
C GLU A 111 -5.44 17.46 20.43
N GLN A 112 -4.44 18.27 20.07
CA GLN A 112 -3.21 18.43 20.82
C GLN A 112 -2.92 19.90 21.06
N THR A 113 -2.44 20.23 22.27
CA THR A 113 -1.97 21.58 22.57
C THR A 113 -0.52 21.74 22.12
N HIS A 114 -0.27 22.67 21.20
CA HIS A 114 1.06 23.05 20.76
C HIS A 114 1.22 24.57 20.86
N GLY A 115 2.20 25.03 21.64
CA GLY A 115 2.50 26.46 21.77
C GLY A 115 1.36 27.34 22.32
N GLY A 116 0.43 26.76 23.08
CA GLY A 116 -0.74 27.46 23.63
C GLY A 116 -1.97 27.51 22.71
N ALA A 117 -1.92 26.89 21.53
CA ALA A 117 -3.07 26.67 20.65
C ALA A 117 -3.46 25.19 20.60
N THR A 118 -4.75 24.91 20.47
CA THR A 118 -5.27 23.57 20.19
C THR A 118 -5.26 23.34 18.68
N VAL A 119 -4.54 22.31 18.23
CA VAL A 119 -4.48 21.89 16.82
C VAL A 119 -4.97 20.45 16.70
N GLY A 120 -5.71 20.14 15.63
CA GLY A 120 -6.07 18.78 15.28
C GLY A 120 -4.92 18.10 14.55
N ILE A 121 -4.40 16.99 15.11
CA ILE A 121 -3.37 16.16 14.50
C ILE A 121 -4.05 14.93 13.92
N GLU A 122 -3.86 14.65 12.63
CA GLU A 122 -4.35 13.43 12.00
C GLU A 122 -3.59 12.22 12.56
N THR A 123 -4.31 11.30 13.18
CA THR A 123 -3.78 10.06 13.78
C THR A 123 -4.14 8.81 12.98
N GLY A 124 -4.87 8.99 11.88
CA GLY A 124 -5.24 7.92 10.98
C GLY A 124 -6.31 8.35 10.00
N ARG A 125 -6.82 7.39 9.22
CA ARG A 125 -7.99 7.57 8.36
C ARG A 125 -9.02 6.47 8.56
N ARG A 126 -10.29 6.85 8.43
CA ARG A 126 -11.44 5.95 8.44
C ARG A 126 -11.95 5.79 7.02
N CYS A 127 -11.98 4.56 6.54
CA CYS A 127 -12.29 4.23 5.15
C CYS A 127 -13.56 3.39 5.03
N SER A 128 -14.37 3.71 4.02
CA SER A 128 -15.59 2.98 3.67
C SER A 128 -15.71 2.88 2.16
N PHE A 129 -16.00 1.68 1.65
CA PHE A 129 -16.12 1.43 0.21
C PHE A 129 -17.25 0.45 -0.10
N LYS A 130 -17.93 0.70 -1.22
CA LYS A 130 -18.93 -0.17 -1.83
C LYS A 130 -18.46 -0.61 -3.20
N TRP A 131 -18.77 -1.85 -3.56
CA TRP A 131 -18.67 -2.38 -4.92
C TRP A 131 -20.07 -2.70 -5.41
N GLY A 132 -20.60 -1.86 -6.28
CA GLY A 132 -22.02 -1.88 -6.66
C GLY A 132 -22.90 -1.73 -5.41
N GLN A 133 -23.71 -2.74 -5.12
CA GLN A 133 -24.58 -2.76 -3.94
C GLN A 133 -23.94 -3.39 -2.69
N VAL A 134 -22.73 -3.95 -2.81
CA VAL A 134 -22.07 -4.68 -1.72
C VAL A 134 -21.12 -3.75 -0.97
N GLU A 135 -21.28 -3.62 0.35
CA GLU A 135 -20.27 -2.94 1.17
C GLU A 135 -19.08 -3.88 1.34
N ILE A 136 -17.90 -3.44 0.90
CA ILE A 136 -16.64 -4.20 0.98
C ILE A 136 -15.76 -3.69 2.13
N LEU A 137 -15.91 -2.42 2.52
CA LEU A 137 -15.31 -1.83 3.72
C LEU A 137 -16.32 -0.90 4.38
N ASN A 138 -16.39 -0.93 5.70
CA ASN A 138 -17.25 -0.05 6.46
C ASN A 138 -16.53 0.45 7.71
N ASN A 139 -16.22 1.74 7.74
CA ASN A 139 -15.58 2.46 8.83
C ASN A 139 -14.28 1.81 9.33
N LEU A 140 -13.51 1.19 8.43
CA LEU A 140 -12.23 0.59 8.78
C LEU A 140 -11.20 1.68 9.08
N ILE A 141 -10.57 1.63 10.25
CA ILE A 141 -9.57 2.63 10.64
C ILE A 141 -8.17 2.06 10.42
N VAL A 142 -7.35 2.79 9.67
CA VAL A 142 -5.89 2.67 9.67
C VAL A 142 -5.35 3.85 10.47
N SER A 143 -4.64 3.57 11.56
CA SER A 143 -3.93 4.59 12.33
C SER A 143 -2.52 4.78 11.78
N PHE A 144 -1.90 5.94 12.00
CA PHE A 144 -0.47 6.18 11.76
C PHE A 144 0.33 5.84 13.02
#